data_AF-A0AAF0E116-F1
#
_entry.id   AF-A0AAF0E116-F1
#
_cell.length_a   1.000
_cell.length_b   1.000
_cell.length_c   1.000
_cell.angle_alpha   90.00
_cell.angle_beta   90.00
_cell.angle_gamma   90.00
#
_symmetry.space_group_name_H-M   'P 1'
#
loop_
_entity.id
_entity.type
_entity.pdbx_description
1 polymer ?
#
loop_
_entity_poly.entity_id
_entity_poly.type
_entity_poly.pdbx_seq_one_letter_code
_entity_poly.pdbx_strand_id
1 'polypeptide(L)'
;MRLAVVCNAAAGHGGARRVLEECVRPRLRGAEPVAYYETDAETGARRAGEALARDPPPGVVVLGGDGTLHELLEGVLGDGSRLDRPMTVVLVPTGTANAMYASLYRPALPAGTDDDDAWRLAALDALDTAPAQPLTLMRVHTPAAHLACVVASHALHAAILRDSEALRATHPGLERFQIAAQQNAGTWSEARLVLHGGTRGVQLYSPHTDAFEDVGEAYARTDGAVIVEGPFAYMNAMTVERLEPAFVPAPFASGHAQPSLRRPHDALDVVVVRPARSPRFSADADAAQRRAFGEGPLSRVLFEGMYREGAHVAFVYAPDGAVRPSGPAARG
;
A
#
# COMPACT_ATOMS: atom_id res chain seq x y z
N MET A 1 8.25 27.51 8.96
CA MET A 1 6.87 26.99 9.08
C MET A 1 6.64 26.48 10.51
N ARG A 2 5.44 26.62 11.11
CA ARG A 2 5.11 25.95 12.39
C ARG A 2 4.99 24.44 12.13
N LEU A 3 5.75 23.62 12.86
CA LEU A 3 5.78 22.17 12.69
C LEU A 3 5.41 21.46 13.99
N ALA A 4 4.72 20.33 13.91
CA ALA A 4 4.70 19.35 14.99
C ALA A 4 5.58 18.15 14.65
N VAL A 5 6.05 17.42 15.66
CA VAL A 5 6.78 16.17 15.47
C VAL A 5 6.08 15.06 16.22
N VAL A 6 5.80 13.95 15.56
CA VAL A 6 5.24 12.73 16.13
C VAL A 6 6.27 11.62 15.98
N CYS A 7 6.70 11.02 17.07
CA CYS A 7 7.74 9.99 17.09
C CYS A 7 7.23 8.71 17.72
N ASN A 8 7.25 7.61 16.96
CA ASN A 8 7.08 6.27 17.50
C ASN A 8 8.42 5.74 17.99
N ALA A 9 8.70 5.89 19.29
CA ALA A 9 9.95 5.45 19.89
C ALA A 9 10.22 3.94 19.75
N ALA A 10 9.17 3.11 19.61
CA ALA A 10 9.31 1.67 19.42
C ALA A 10 9.62 1.28 17.95
N ALA A 11 9.46 2.18 16.99
CA ALA A 11 9.73 1.90 15.59
C ALA A 11 11.24 1.64 15.34
N GLY A 12 11.53 0.78 14.36
CA GLY A 12 12.91 0.51 13.92
C GLY A 12 13.75 -0.17 14.99
N HIS A 13 13.16 -1.08 15.77
CA HIS A 13 13.80 -1.74 16.92
C HIS A 13 14.30 -0.74 17.97
N GLY A 14 13.55 0.36 18.19
CA GLY A 14 13.91 1.41 19.14
C GLY A 14 14.81 2.52 18.55
N GLY A 15 15.17 2.43 17.26
CA GLY A 15 16.06 3.39 16.60
C GLY A 15 15.44 4.75 16.29
N ALA A 16 14.12 4.89 16.35
CA ALA A 16 13.45 6.14 15.96
C ALA A 16 13.86 7.36 16.79
N ARG A 17 14.10 7.18 18.10
CA ARG A 17 14.57 8.27 18.98
C ARG A 17 15.98 8.74 18.59
N ARG A 18 16.86 7.82 18.20
CA ARG A 18 18.20 8.16 17.68
C ARG A 18 18.07 9.03 16.43
N VAL A 19 17.26 8.60 15.46
CA VAL A 19 17.01 9.35 14.21
C VAL A 19 16.40 10.73 14.50
N LEU A 20 15.50 10.84 15.48
CA LEU A 20 14.96 12.13 15.91
C LEU A 20 16.07 13.08 16.37
N GLU A 21 16.89 12.64 17.32
CA GLU A 21 17.90 13.49 17.97
C GLU A 21 19.08 13.81 17.06
N GLU A 22 19.58 12.81 16.32
CA GLU A 22 20.80 12.92 15.51
C GLU A 22 20.55 13.45 14.10
N CYS A 23 19.38 13.18 13.52
CA CYS A 23 19.14 13.44 12.09
C CYS A 23 18.08 14.53 11.85
N VAL A 24 16.93 14.43 12.53
CA VAL A 24 15.78 15.31 12.32
C VAL A 24 15.94 16.64 13.05
N ARG A 25 16.23 16.63 14.37
CA ARG A 25 16.37 17.86 15.15
C ARG A 25 17.41 18.83 14.58
N PRO A 26 18.60 18.40 14.11
CA PRO A 26 19.57 19.30 13.52
C PRO A 26 19.06 20.04 12.28
N ARG A 27 18.19 19.38 11.48
CA ARG A 27 17.57 19.97 10.29
C ARG A 27 16.43 20.94 10.62
N LEU A 28 15.82 20.78 11.78
CA LEU A 28 14.76 21.67 12.27
C LEU A 28 15.29 22.94 12.98
N ARG A 29 16.61 23.16 13.07
CA ARG A 29 17.24 24.24 13.87
C ARG A 29 16.87 25.69 13.49
N GLY A 30 16.04 25.92 12.47
CA GLY A 30 15.44 27.22 12.12
C GLY A 30 13.90 27.28 12.21
N ALA A 31 13.25 26.16 12.50
CA ALA A 31 11.81 26.03 12.66
C ALA A 31 11.55 25.22 13.93
N GLU A 32 11.58 25.88 15.09
CA GLU A 32 11.32 25.21 16.37
C GLU A 32 9.91 24.59 16.33
N PRO A 33 9.79 23.25 16.47
CA PRO A 33 8.49 22.62 16.45
C PRO A 33 7.63 23.14 17.59
N VAL A 34 6.38 23.42 17.28
CA VAL A 34 5.42 23.91 18.27
C VAL A 34 4.95 22.83 19.23
N ALA A 35 5.19 21.55 18.89
CA ALA A 35 4.92 20.42 19.75
C ALA A 35 5.74 19.19 19.36
N TYR A 36 6.09 18.39 20.36
CA TYR A 36 6.63 17.05 20.22
C TYR A 36 5.69 16.05 20.88
N TYR A 37 5.32 15.01 20.14
CA TYR A 37 4.49 13.91 20.61
C TYR A 37 5.27 12.61 20.49
N GLU A 38 5.31 11.85 21.58
CA GLU A 38 5.79 10.48 21.56
C GLU A 38 4.57 9.54 21.60
N THR A 39 4.55 8.51 20.77
CA THR A 39 3.45 7.54 20.78
C THR A 39 3.51 6.66 22.02
N ASP A 40 2.37 6.17 22.48
CA ASP A 40 2.28 5.17 23.54
C ASP A 40 1.77 3.82 23.00
N ALA A 41 1.93 2.75 23.78
CA ALA A 41 1.54 1.40 23.37
C ALA A 41 0.02 1.17 23.33
N GLU A 42 -0.76 2.02 24.00
CA GLU A 42 -2.22 1.85 24.13
C GLU A 42 -2.96 2.51 22.96
N THR A 43 -2.53 3.70 22.56
CA THR A 43 -3.22 4.56 21.60
C THR A 43 -2.38 4.89 20.37
N GLY A 44 -1.10 4.51 20.36
CA GLY A 44 -0.20 4.78 19.25
C GLY A 44 -0.07 6.28 18.98
N ALA A 45 -0.18 6.68 17.72
CA ALA A 45 -0.19 8.09 17.32
C ALA A 45 -1.57 8.77 17.37
N ARG A 46 -2.63 8.06 17.74
CA ARG A 46 -4.00 8.59 17.69
C ARG A 46 -4.21 9.82 18.56
N ARG A 47 -3.71 9.80 19.81
CA ARG A 47 -3.79 10.96 20.72
C ARG A 47 -3.08 12.19 20.18
N ALA A 48 -1.94 12.00 19.49
CA ALA A 48 -1.25 13.09 18.82
C ALA A 48 -2.12 13.67 17.69
N GLY A 49 -2.79 12.80 16.92
CA GLY A 49 -3.74 13.22 15.89
C GLY A 49 -4.91 14.04 16.45
N GLU A 50 -5.51 13.59 17.54
CA GLU A 50 -6.61 14.30 18.23
C GLU A 50 -6.16 15.65 18.80
N ALA A 51 -4.91 15.76 19.25
CA ALA A 51 -4.33 17.04 19.65
C ALA A 51 -4.12 17.98 18.45
N LEU A 52 -3.61 17.46 17.34
CA LEU A 52 -3.37 18.23 16.11
C LEU A 52 -4.68 18.64 15.43
N ALA A 53 -5.76 17.87 15.53
CA ALA A 53 -7.06 18.27 15.01
C ALA A 53 -7.59 19.56 15.68
N ARG A 54 -7.23 19.80 16.95
CA ARG A 54 -7.68 20.98 17.72
C ARG A 54 -6.88 22.25 17.41
N ASP A 55 -5.59 22.13 17.13
CA ASP A 55 -4.72 23.24 16.66
C ASP A 55 -3.82 22.72 15.52
N PRO A 56 -4.34 22.61 14.28
CA PRO A 56 -3.61 21.99 13.19
C PRO A 56 -2.44 22.88 12.76
N PRO A 57 -1.18 22.40 12.90
CA PRO A 57 -0.05 23.11 12.34
C PRO A 57 -0.08 23.01 10.81
N PRO A 58 0.60 23.92 10.09
CA PRO A 58 0.81 23.79 8.65
C PRO A 58 1.51 22.49 8.23
N GLY A 59 2.30 21.87 9.11
CA GLY A 59 2.88 20.56 8.84
C GLY A 59 3.25 19.75 10.08
N VAL A 60 3.40 18.44 9.87
CA VAL A 60 3.76 17.45 10.89
C VAL A 60 4.83 16.52 10.34
N VAL A 61 5.90 16.31 11.11
CA VAL A 61 6.93 15.31 10.84
C VAL A 61 6.60 14.03 11.60
N VAL A 62 6.50 12.91 10.90
CA VAL A 62 6.12 11.61 11.46
C VAL A 62 7.31 10.66 11.36
N LEU A 63 7.89 10.31 12.50
CA LEU A 63 8.92 9.28 12.62
C LEU A 63 8.25 7.96 12.99
N GLY A 64 8.06 7.08 12.01
CA GLY A 64 7.38 5.81 12.21
C GLY A 64 7.30 4.98 10.94
N GLY A 65 6.42 3.98 10.95
CA GLY A 65 5.99 3.26 9.74
C GLY A 65 4.58 3.63 9.31
N ASP A 66 4.03 2.88 8.36
CA ASP A 66 2.69 3.10 7.82
C ASP A 66 1.59 3.04 8.91
N GLY A 67 1.77 2.19 9.93
CA GLY A 67 0.85 2.10 11.08
C GLY A 67 0.80 3.39 11.90
N THR A 68 1.95 4.01 12.17
CA THR A 68 2.03 5.29 12.90
C THR A 68 1.36 6.41 12.13
N LEU A 69 1.53 6.45 10.80
CA LEU A 69 0.81 7.39 9.95
C LEU A 69 -0.71 7.14 9.98
N HIS A 70 -1.14 5.88 9.86
CA HIS A 70 -2.55 5.53 9.90
C HIS A 70 -3.22 5.96 11.21
N GLU A 71 -2.62 5.62 12.36
CA GLU A 71 -3.12 6.02 13.69
C GLU A 71 -3.20 7.54 13.85
N LEU A 72 -2.18 8.26 13.37
CA LEU A 72 -2.17 9.72 13.38
C LEU A 72 -3.36 10.27 12.59
N LEU A 73 -3.57 9.79 11.36
CA LEU A 73 -4.64 10.24 10.48
C LEU A 73 -6.03 9.89 11.02
N GLU A 74 -6.19 8.73 11.67
CA GLU A 74 -7.40 8.37 12.41
C GLU A 74 -7.69 9.35 13.55
N GLY A 75 -6.68 9.78 14.30
CA GLY A 75 -6.84 10.81 15.33
C GLY A 75 -7.22 12.18 14.75
N VAL A 76 -6.70 12.50 13.55
CA VAL A 76 -6.96 13.80 12.88
C VAL A 76 -8.33 13.86 12.20
N LEU A 77 -8.79 12.75 11.61
CA LEU A 77 -9.93 12.71 10.67
C LEU A 77 -11.02 11.68 11.06
N GLY A 78 -10.91 11.02 12.21
CA GLY A 78 -11.64 9.78 12.55
C GLY A 78 -13.16 9.88 12.61
N ASP A 79 -13.72 11.06 12.88
CA ASP A 79 -15.17 11.33 12.81
C ASP A 79 -15.66 11.72 11.41
N GLY A 80 -14.76 11.73 10.41
CA GLY A 80 -15.04 12.26 9.09
C GLY A 80 -15.00 13.78 8.99
N SER A 81 -14.47 14.45 10.01
CA SER A 81 -14.12 15.86 9.93
C SER A 81 -13.18 16.15 8.76
N ARG A 82 -13.38 17.32 8.17
CA ARG A 82 -12.43 17.93 7.26
C ARG A 82 -11.58 18.87 8.07
N LEU A 83 -10.28 18.87 7.82
CA LEU A 83 -9.45 19.96 8.30
C LEU A 83 -9.86 21.24 7.57
N ASP A 84 -10.08 22.31 8.33
CA ASP A 84 -10.36 23.65 7.77
C ASP A 84 -9.20 24.16 6.90
N ARG A 85 -8.00 23.59 7.07
CA ARG A 85 -6.77 23.95 6.39
C ARG A 85 -5.99 22.69 6.04
N PRO A 86 -5.31 22.64 4.88
CA PRO A 86 -4.42 21.52 4.57
C PRO A 86 -3.25 21.46 5.58
N MET A 87 -2.90 20.25 5.99
CA MET A 87 -1.72 19.96 6.80
C MET A 87 -0.76 19.09 5.99
N THR A 88 0.49 19.54 5.85
CA THR A 88 1.54 18.78 5.17
C THR A 88 2.09 17.70 6.08
N VAL A 89 2.10 16.45 5.62
CA VAL A 89 2.70 15.33 6.35
C VAL A 89 4.08 15.02 5.77
N VAL A 90 5.10 15.07 6.62
CA VAL A 90 6.49 14.75 6.28
C VAL A 90 6.84 13.42 6.91
N LEU A 91 7.14 12.41 6.07
CA LEU A 91 7.43 11.06 6.54
C LEU A 91 8.93 10.85 6.71
N VAL A 92 9.34 10.46 7.92
CA VAL A 92 10.69 9.97 8.21
C VAL A 92 10.55 8.48 8.52
N PRO A 93 10.88 7.59 7.56
CA PRO A 93 10.60 6.17 7.67
C PRO A 93 11.50 5.57 8.74
N THR A 94 10.93 5.07 9.82
CA THR A 94 11.64 4.29 10.86
C THR A 94 11.02 2.92 11.07
N GLY A 95 9.93 2.57 10.36
CA GLY A 95 9.34 1.23 10.35
C GLY A 95 10.09 0.23 9.44
N THR A 96 9.52 -0.97 9.28
CA THR A 96 10.11 -2.05 8.45
C THR A 96 9.85 -1.85 6.95
N ALA A 97 8.58 -1.78 6.54
CA ALA A 97 8.21 -1.74 5.12
C ALA A 97 8.13 -0.31 4.56
N ASN A 98 7.50 0.61 5.30
CA ASN A 98 7.33 2.03 4.94
C ASN A 98 6.79 2.22 3.52
N ALA A 99 5.71 1.51 3.20
CA ALA A 99 5.08 1.46 1.88
C ALA A 99 4.77 2.85 1.31
N MET A 100 4.16 3.72 2.13
CA MET A 100 3.83 5.09 1.74
C MET A 100 5.08 5.89 1.39
N TYR A 101 6.10 5.84 2.25
CA TYR A 101 7.36 6.54 2.02
C TYR A 101 8.01 6.07 0.72
N ALA A 102 8.16 4.76 0.55
CA ALA A 102 8.81 4.17 -0.61
C ALA A 102 8.02 4.40 -1.92
N SER A 103 6.71 4.65 -1.84
CA SER A 103 5.88 5.03 -2.99
C SER A 103 6.08 6.49 -3.42
N LEU A 104 6.49 7.38 -2.50
CA LEU A 104 6.72 8.80 -2.77
C LEU A 104 8.18 9.09 -3.11
N TYR A 105 9.08 8.46 -2.35
CA TYR A 105 10.52 8.57 -2.49
C TYR A 105 11.00 7.17 -2.79
N ARG A 106 11.21 6.86 -4.07
CA ARG A 106 11.85 5.60 -4.49
C ARG A 106 13.26 5.63 -3.92
N PRO A 107 13.56 4.97 -2.79
CA PRO A 107 14.91 4.98 -2.31
C PRO A 107 15.65 4.12 -3.32
N ALA A 108 16.57 4.71 -4.09
CA ALA A 108 17.62 3.94 -4.72
C ALA A 108 18.46 3.42 -3.55
N LEU A 109 18.02 2.34 -2.89
CA LEU A 109 18.78 1.70 -1.83
C LEU A 109 20.10 1.28 -2.50
N PRO A 110 21.22 1.96 -2.23
CA PRO A 110 22.49 1.46 -2.72
C PRO A 110 22.68 0.13 -2.02
N ALA A 111 22.89 -0.93 -2.79
CA ALA A 111 23.30 -2.20 -2.20
C ALA A 111 24.60 -1.97 -1.41
N GLY A 112 24.53 -2.00 -0.08
CA GLY A 112 25.71 -2.08 0.78
C GLY A 112 26.16 -0.82 1.53
N THR A 113 25.31 0.20 1.74
CA THR A 113 25.63 1.27 2.72
C THR A 113 24.49 1.42 3.73
N ASP A 114 24.46 0.52 4.73
CA ASP A 114 23.47 0.52 5.83
C ASP A 114 23.61 1.72 6.80
N ASP A 115 24.58 2.62 6.59
CA ASP A 115 25.02 3.59 7.60
C ASP A 115 24.60 5.05 7.34
N ASP A 116 24.01 5.37 6.19
CA ASP A 116 23.55 6.75 5.95
C ASP A 116 22.02 6.87 6.09
N ASP A 117 21.58 7.37 7.24
CA ASP A 117 20.18 7.75 7.48
C ASP A 117 19.70 8.86 6.51
N ALA A 118 20.57 9.46 5.68
CA ALA A 118 20.21 10.49 4.71
C ALA A 118 19.03 10.11 3.81
N TRP A 119 18.91 8.85 3.40
CA TRP A 119 17.78 8.43 2.56
C TRP A 119 16.46 8.68 3.28
N ARG A 120 16.36 8.47 4.60
CA ARG A 120 15.15 8.70 5.40
C ARG A 120 14.71 10.16 5.42
N LEU A 121 15.64 11.07 5.14
CA LEU A 121 15.45 12.50 5.32
C LEU A 121 15.01 13.20 4.04
N ALA A 122 14.90 12.48 2.90
CA ALA A 122 14.53 13.09 1.63
C ALA A 122 13.21 13.87 1.68
N ALA A 123 12.21 13.40 2.44
CA ALA A 123 10.95 14.12 2.62
C ALA A 123 11.11 15.41 3.45
N LEU A 124 11.98 15.37 4.47
CA LEU A 124 12.26 16.51 5.33
C LEU A 124 13.08 17.57 4.58
N ASP A 125 14.09 17.14 3.82
CA ASP A 125 14.93 18.02 3.01
C ASP A 125 14.12 18.66 1.85
N ALA A 126 13.05 18.01 1.41
CA ALA A 126 12.13 18.51 0.38
C ALA A 126 11.08 19.51 0.90
N LEU A 127 10.94 19.69 2.22
CA LEU A 127 9.81 20.39 2.85
C LEU A 127 9.59 21.83 2.33
N ASP A 128 10.68 22.56 2.10
CA ASP A 128 10.62 23.96 1.63
C ASP A 128 10.94 24.10 0.13
N THR A 129 11.27 23.01 -0.55
CA THR A 129 11.80 23.03 -1.94
C THR A 129 10.91 22.32 -2.94
N ALA A 130 10.05 21.41 -2.49
CA ALA A 130 9.15 20.64 -3.35
C ALA A 130 7.67 20.89 -3.00
N PRO A 131 6.77 20.87 -4.00
CA PRO A 131 5.35 20.93 -3.74
C PRO A 131 4.86 19.67 -3.02
N ALA A 132 3.98 19.84 -2.04
CA ALA A 132 3.29 18.73 -1.40
C ALA A 132 2.39 18.00 -2.40
N GLN A 133 2.32 16.67 -2.28
CA GLN A 133 1.43 15.84 -3.08
C GLN A 133 0.13 15.54 -2.30
N PRO A 134 -1.04 15.52 -2.97
CA PRO A 134 -2.28 15.09 -2.32
C PRO A 134 -2.18 13.65 -1.83
N LEU A 135 -2.60 13.42 -0.58
CA LEU A 135 -2.70 12.09 0.01
C LEU A 135 -4.10 11.53 -0.24
N THR A 136 -4.20 10.47 -1.05
CA THR A 136 -5.46 9.74 -1.23
C THR A 136 -5.72 8.87 0.01
N LEU A 137 -6.92 8.98 0.58
CA LEU A 137 -7.38 8.19 1.72
C LEU A 137 -8.60 7.37 1.34
N MET A 138 -8.69 6.16 1.89
CA MET A 138 -9.86 5.31 1.79
C MET A 138 -10.64 5.38 3.10
N ARG A 139 -11.98 5.43 3.00
CA ARG A 139 -12.86 5.15 4.13
C ARG A 139 -13.33 3.71 4.02
N VAL A 140 -13.01 2.91 5.02
CA VAL A 140 -13.32 1.49 5.08
C VAL A 140 -14.43 1.29 6.09
N HIS A 141 -15.58 0.80 5.62
CA HIS A 141 -16.71 0.48 6.47
C HIS A 141 -16.74 -1.02 6.76
N THR A 142 -16.50 -1.36 8.02
CA THR A 142 -16.84 -2.65 8.63
C THR A 142 -18.03 -2.38 9.57
N PRO A 143 -18.39 -3.23 10.57
CA PRO A 143 -19.30 -2.78 11.63
C PRO A 143 -18.89 -1.41 12.25
N ALA A 144 -17.60 -1.05 12.19
CA ALA A 144 -17.09 0.29 12.44
C ALA A 144 -16.46 0.93 11.19
N ALA A 145 -16.44 2.26 11.14
CA ALA A 145 -15.77 3.02 10.07
C ALA A 145 -14.30 3.29 10.45
N HIS A 146 -13.41 3.11 9.48
CA HIS A 146 -11.97 3.32 9.59
C HIS A 146 -11.45 4.08 8.38
N LEU A 147 -10.25 4.65 8.51
CA LEU A 147 -9.46 5.21 7.42
C LEU A 147 -8.36 4.24 7.03
N ALA A 148 -8.03 4.17 5.74
CA ALA A 148 -6.85 3.46 5.27
C ALA A 148 -6.08 4.36 4.31
N CYS A 149 -4.77 4.50 4.54
CA CYS A 149 -3.88 5.35 3.74
C CYS A 149 -2.92 4.56 2.84
N VAL A 150 -2.95 3.22 2.90
CA VAL A 150 -2.07 2.35 2.09
C VAL A 150 -2.91 1.31 1.36
N VAL A 151 -3.54 0.41 2.12
CA VAL A 151 -4.27 -0.75 1.58
C VAL A 151 -5.46 -1.10 2.46
N ALA A 152 -6.54 -1.55 1.82
CA ALA A 152 -7.58 -2.37 2.44
C ALA A 152 -7.62 -3.70 1.69
N SER A 153 -7.47 -4.82 2.38
CA SER A 153 -7.22 -6.12 1.74
C SER A 153 -8.02 -7.26 2.34
N HIS A 154 -8.19 -8.32 1.55
CA HIS A 154 -8.83 -9.58 1.94
C HIS A 154 -8.12 -10.78 1.29
N ALA A 155 -8.64 -12.00 1.51
CA ALA A 155 -8.07 -13.26 1.00
C ALA A 155 -6.60 -13.44 1.40
N LEU A 156 -5.72 -13.86 0.48
CA LEU A 156 -4.31 -14.15 0.77
C LEU A 156 -3.58 -13.00 1.46
N HIS A 157 -3.78 -11.75 1.02
CA HIS A 157 -3.04 -10.64 1.61
C HIS A 157 -3.35 -10.43 3.09
N ALA A 158 -4.63 -10.54 3.47
CA ALA A 158 -5.03 -10.47 4.88
C ALA A 158 -4.47 -11.66 5.69
N ALA A 159 -4.41 -12.85 5.11
CA ALA A 159 -3.82 -14.02 5.75
C ALA A 159 -2.29 -13.87 5.94
N ILE A 160 -1.58 -13.30 4.96
CA ILE A 160 -0.15 -12.97 5.05
C ILE A 160 0.09 -12.06 6.25
N LEU A 161 -0.66 -10.96 6.38
CA LEU A 161 -0.45 -10.02 7.48
C LEU A 161 -0.66 -10.69 8.84
N ARG A 162 -1.75 -11.45 9.01
CA ARG A 162 -2.03 -12.19 10.25
C ARG A 162 -0.90 -13.15 10.60
N ASP A 163 -0.47 -14.00 9.67
CA ASP A 163 0.45 -15.10 9.96
C ASP A 163 1.91 -14.62 10.00
N SER A 164 2.24 -13.56 9.27
CA SER A 164 3.57 -12.94 9.33
C SER A 164 3.88 -12.36 10.70
N GLU A 165 2.89 -11.81 11.43
CA GLU A 165 3.14 -11.26 12.77
C GLU A 165 3.51 -12.38 13.76
N ALA A 166 2.94 -13.57 13.62
CA ALA A 166 3.34 -14.73 14.43
C ALA A 166 4.79 -15.17 14.17
N LEU A 167 5.34 -14.85 13.00
CA LEU A 167 6.73 -15.14 12.62
C LEU A 167 7.72 -14.04 13.05
N ARG A 168 7.25 -12.88 13.52
CA ARG A 168 8.11 -11.71 13.76
C ARG A 168 9.24 -11.96 14.75
N ALA A 169 9.02 -12.81 15.75
CA ALA A 169 10.03 -13.15 16.75
C ALA A 169 11.20 -13.97 16.18
N THR A 170 10.95 -14.82 15.18
CA THR A 170 11.96 -15.69 14.55
C THR A 170 12.48 -15.14 13.22
N HIS A 171 11.68 -14.32 12.54
CA HIS A 171 11.95 -13.68 11.25
C HIS A 171 11.59 -12.20 11.32
N PRO A 172 12.44 -11.34 11.92
CA PRO A 172 12.10 -9.93 12.16
C PRO A 172 12.12 -9.06 10.89
N GLY A 173 12.69 -9.55 9.79
CA GLY A 173 12.78 -8.82 8.52
C GLY A 173 11.61 -9.08 7.57
N LEU A 174 11.73 -8.63 6.32
CA LEU A 174 10.68 -8.74 5.30
C LEU A 174 10.43 -10.21 4.86
N GLU A 175 11.39 -11.10 5.08
CA GLU A 175 11.30 -12.52 4.70
C GLU A 175 10.07 -13.22 5.30
N ARG A 176 9.58 -12.78 6.46
CA ARG A 176 8.37 -13.34 7.10
C ARG A 176 7.13 -13.24 6.23
N PHE A 177 7.01 -12.20 5.41
CA PHE A 177 5.86 -12.00 4.54
C PHE A 177 5.87 -13.02 3.39
N GLN A 178 7.05 -13.35 2.86
CA GLN A 178 7.20 -14.37 1.82
C GLN A 178 6.90 -15.77 2.37
N ILE A 179 7.36 -16.09 3.57
CA ILE A 179 7.06 -17.36 4.26
C ILE A 179 5.54 -17.48 4.48
N ALA A 180 4.89 -16.44 5.03
CA ALA A 180 3.45 -16.44 5.27
C ALA A 180 2.64 -16.55 3.96
N ALA A 181 3.13 -15.93 2.87
CA ALA A 181 2.51 -16.05 1.55
C ALA A 181 2.54 -17.48 1.02
N GLN A 182 3.68 -18.17 1.15
CA GLN A 182 3.81 -19.58 0.75
C GLN A 182 2.89 -20.49 1.59
N GLN A 183 2.81 -20.26 2.90
CA GLN A 183 1.93 -21.01 3.80
C GLN A 183 0.44 -20.88 3.44
N ASN A 184 0.04 -19.73 2.89
CA ASN A 184 -1.36 -19.41 2.58
C ASN A 184 -1.72 -19.49 1.09
N ALA A 185 -0.80 -19.91 0.21
CA ALA A 185 -0.97 -19.82 -1.25
C ALA A 185 -2.16 -20.65 -1.80
N GLY A 186 -2.63 -21.65 -1.05
CA GLY A 186 -3.80 -22.47 -1.40
C GLY A 186 -5.14 -21.93 -0.87
N THR A 187 -5.16 -20.82 -0.15
CA THR A 187 -6.37 -20.27 0.47
C THR A 187 -7.16 -19.43 -0.52
N TRP A 188 -8.37 -19.86 -0.85
CA TRP A 188 -9.30 -19.12 -1.71
C TRP A 188 -10.52 -18.68 -0.90
N SER A 189 -11.02 -17.49 -1.21
CA SER A 189 -12.19 -16.89 -0.56
C SER A 189 -13.34 -16.81 -1.55
N GLU A 190 -14.47 -17.43 -1.19
CA GLU A 190 -15.74 -17.21 -1.88
C GLU A 190 -16.31 -15.86 -1.44
N ALA A 191 -16.35 -14.92 -2.37
CA ALA A 191 -16.85 -13.58 -2.11
C ALA A 191 -17.41 -12.99 -3.39
N ARG A 192 -18.14 -11.89 -3.22
CA ARG A 192 -18.63 -11.05 -4.30
C ARG A 192 -18.06 -9.64 -4.12
N LEU A 193 -17.39 -9.15 -5.15
CA LEU A 193 -16.86 -7.79 -5.19
C LEU A 193 -17.81 -6.92 -6.04
N VAL A 194 -18.30 -5.84 -5.46
CA VAL A 194 -19.16 -4.86 -6.13
C VAL A 194 -18.40 -3.55 -6.24
N LEU A 195 -18.17 -3.10 -7.47
CA LEU A 195 -17.39 -1.91 -7.78
C LEU A 195 -18.32 -0.81 -8.27
N HIS A 196 -18.33 0.31 -7.54
CA HIS A 196 -19.04 1.52 -7.95
C HIS A 196 -18.05 2.47 -8.59
N GLY A 197 -18.29 2.82 -9.85
CA GLY A 197 -17.45 3.76 -10.58
C GLY A 197 -17.68 5.19 -10.10
N GLY A 198 -16.62 5.99 -10.13
CA GLY A 198 -16.72 7.44 -9.96
C GLY A 198 -17.25 8.12 -11.22
N THR A 199 -16.81 9.35 -11.48
CA THR A 199 -17.19 10.12 -12.67
C THR A 199 -16.83 9.44 -14.00
N ARG A 200 -15.78 8.60 -14.00
CA ARG A 200 -15.29 7.83 -15.15
C ARG A 200 -15.81 6.39 -15.21
N GLY A 201 -16.71 6.00 -14.31
CA GLY A 201 -17.13 4.60 -14.20
C GLY A 201 -16.02 3.69 -13.64
N VAL A 202 -16.23 2.38 -13.73
CA VAL A 202 -15.22 1.36 -13.41
C VAL A 202 -14.43 1.06 -14.68
N GLN A 203 -13.11 1.08 -14.59
CA GLN A 203 -12.20 0.78 -15.69
C GLN A 203 -11.37 -0.47 -15.39
N LEU A 204 -10.98 -1.20 -16.43
CA LEU A 204 -10.15 -2.40 -16.37
C LEU A 204 -8.89 -2.17 -17.20
N TYR A 205 -7.72 -2.41 -16.61
CA TYR A 205 -6.47 -2.38 -17.36
C TYR A 205 -6.36 -3.60 -18.29
N SER A 206 -5.98 -3.35 -19.54
CA SER A 206 -5.76 -4.36 -20.56
C SER A 206 -4.28 -4.44 -20.94
N PRO A 207 -3.59 -5.59 -20.72
CA PRO A 207 -2.20 -5.74 -21.12
C PRO A 207 -1.99 -5.79 -22.65
N HIS A 208 -3.06 -6.00 -23.42
CA HIS A 208 -2.96 -6.08 -24.88
C HIS A 208 -2.86 -4.70 -25.54
N THR A 209 -3.61 -3.74 -25.02
CA THR A 209 -3.68 -2.37 -25.50
C THR A 209 -2.84 -1.41 -24.67
N ASP A 210 -2.36 -1.86 -23.50
CA ASP A 210 -1.62 -1.06 -22.53
C ASP A 210 -2.39 0.21 -22.13
N ALA A 211 -3.67 0.02 -21.78
CA ALA A 211 -4.59 1.09 -21.44
C ALA A 211 -5.66 0.63 -20.45
N PHE A 212 -6.24 1.59 -19.73
CA PHE A 212 -7.47 1.39 -18.98
C PHE A 212 -8.67 1.56 -19.92
N GLU A 213 -9.52 0.55 -19.96
CA GLU A 213 -10.71 0.48 -20.81
C GLU A 213 -11.96 0.38 -19.95
N ASP A 214 -13.10 0.78 -20.51
CA ASP A 214 -14.39 0.54 -19.86
C ASP A 214 -14.62 -0.97 -19.72
N VAL A 215 -15.18 -1.38 -18.58
CA VAL A 215 -15.45 -2.80 -18.35
C VAL A 215 -16.45 -3.32 -19.39
N GLY A 216 -16.06 -4.30 -20.20
CA GLY A 216 -16.93 -4.87 -21.24
C GLY A 216 -18.16 -5.62 -20.71
N GLU A 217 -19.00 -6.10 -21.64
CA GLU A 217 -20.25 -6.83 -21.35
C GLU A 217 -20.06 -8.15 -20.58
N ALA A 218 -18.83 -8.67 -20.53
CA ALA A 218 -18.49 -9.90 -19.83
C ALA A 218 -18.68 -9.83 -18.29
N TYR A 219 -18.88 -8.63 -17.74
CA TYR A 219 -19.12 -8.45 -16.32
C TYR A 219 -20.58 -8.08 -16.07
N ALA A 220 -21.18 -8.75 -15.08
CA ALA A 220 -22.52 -8.43 -14.63
C ALA A 220 -22.58 -6.98 -14.11
N ARG A 221 -23.65 -6.28 -14.47
CA ARG A 221 -23.92 -4.90 -14.06
C ARG A 221 -25.26 -4.81 -13.35
N THR A 222 -25.31 -4.09 -12.25
CA THR A 222 -26.55 -3.78 -11.54
C THR A 222 -26.45 -2.36 -11.02
N ASP A 223 -27.40 -1.51 -11.39
CA ASP A 223 -27.45 -0.09 -10.99
C ASP A 223 -26.13 0.67 -11.26
N GLY A 224 -25.49 0.37 -12.40
CA GLY A 224 -24.22 0.99 -12.80
C GLY A 224 -22.97 0.45 -12.07
N ALA A 225 -23.13 -0.45 -11.11
CA ALA A 225 -22.02 -1.15 -10.45
C ALA A 225 -21.56 -2.35 -11.28
N VAL A 226 -20.25 -2.63 -11.24
CA VAL A 226 -19.64 -3.83 -11.83
C VAL A 226 -19.54 -4.90 -10.76
N ILE A 227 -20.01 -6.10 -11.06
CA ILE A 227 -19.99 -7.25 -10.16
C ILE A 227 -18.92 -8.23 -10.61
N VAL A 228 -18.06 -8.62 -9.68
CA VAL A 228 -17.01 -9.61 -9.88
C VAL A 228 -17.23 -10.75 -8.88
N GLU A 229 -17.61 -11.90 -9.41
CA GLU A 229 -17.75 -13.12 -8.60
C GLU A 229 -16.39 -13.81 -8.40
N GLY A 230 -16.25 -14.41 -7.22
CA GLY A 230 -15.11 -15.23 -6.83
C GLY A 230 -15.08 -16.62 -7.49
N PRO A 231 -14.20 -17.51 -7.00
CA PRO A 231 -13.31 -17.32 -5.85
C PRO A 231 -12.20 -16.30 -6.10
N PHE A 232 -11.71 -15.71 -5.00
CA PHE A 232 -10.54 -14.84 -4.99
C PHE A 232 -9.39 -15.50 -4.24
N ALA A 233 -8.20 -15.54 -4.84
CA ALA A 233 -6.97 -15.87 -4.14
C ALA A 233 -6.34 -14.62 -3.52
N TYR A 234 -6.47 -13.45 -4.16
CA TYR A 234 -5.89 -12.20 -3.71
C TYR A 234 -6.83 -11.04 -4.02
N MET A 235 -7.00 -10.08 -3.09
CA MET A 235 -7.88 -8.92 -3.28
C MET A 235 -7.44 -7.73 -2.43
N ASN A 236 -7.02 -6.65 -3.09
CA ASN A 236 -6.57 -5.42 -2.46
C ASN A 236 -7.23 -4.19 -3.12
N ALA A 237 -7.64 -3.23 -2.30
CA ALA A 237 -7.85 -1.83 -2.70
C ALA A 237 -6.65 -1.01 -2.21
N MET A 238 -6.03 -0.24 -3.12
CA MET A 238 -4.70 0.33 -2.94
C MET A 238 -4.74 1.85 -3.21
N THR A 239 -4.06 2.59 -2.34
CA THR A 239 -3.80 4.05 -2.52
C THR A 239 -2.37 4.35 -2.94
N VAL A 240 -1.45 3.40 -2.75
CA VAL A 240 -0.02 3.51 -3.09
C VAL A 240 0.38 2.39 -4.05
N GLU A 241 1.56 2.50 -4.69
CA GLU A 241 1.98 1.52 -5.70
C GLU A 241 2.50 0.20 -5.10
N ARG A 242 3.03 0.28 -3.87
CA ARG A 242 3.84 -0.77 -3.24
C ARG A 242 3.44 -0.99 -1.79
N LEU A 243 3.73 -2.18 -1.25
CA LEU A 243 3.49 -2.52 0.17
C LEU A 243 4.78 -2.77 0.96
N GLU A 244 5.90 -2.85 0.25
CA GLU A 244 7.27 -2.84 0.75
C GLU A 244 8.17 -2.32 -0.39
N PRO A 245 9.46 -2.04 -0.16
CA PRO A 245 10.29 -1.39 -1.18
C PRO A 245 10.36 -2.13 -2.51
N ALA A 246 10.33 -3.47 -2.55
CA ALA A 246 10.42 -4.23 -3.79
C ALA A 246 9.07 -4.74 -4.34
N PHE A 247 8.03 -4.80 -3.52
CA PHE A 247 6.74 -5.40 -3.89
C PHE A 247 5.74 -4.36 -4.34
N VAL A 248 5.42 -4.35 -5.63
CA VAL A 248 4.60 -3.35 -6.33
C VAL A 248 3.31 -3.97 -6.90
N PRO A 249 2.23 -4.13 -6.10
CA PRO A 249 0.96 -4.67 -6.59
C PRO A 249 0.16 -3.70 -7.46
N ALA A 250 0.31 -2.38 -7.28
CA ALA A 250 -0.53 -1.38 -7.94
C ALA A 250 0.33 -0.33 -8.65
N PRO A 251 1.12 -0.69 -9.69
CA PRO A 251 2.11 0.21 -10.30
C PRO A 251 1.53 1.53 -10.83
N PHE A 252 0.22 1.57 -11.11
CA PHE A 252 -0.47 2.74 -11.64
C PHE A 252 -0.84 3.79 -10.58
N ALA A 253 -0.83 3.43 -9.29
CA ALA A 253 -0.96 4.36 -8.17
C ALA A 253 0.24 5.30 -8.00
N SER A 254 1.33 5.03 -8.73
CA SER A 254 2.58 5.78 -8.65
C SER A 254 2.45 7.20 -9.20
N GLY A 255 3.01 8.16 -8.47
CA GLY A 255 3.29 9.49 -9.01
C GLY A 255 4.27 9.47 -10.20
N HIS A 256 5.01 8.37 -10.37
CA HIS A 256 5.97 8.15 -11.46
C HIS A 256 5.41 7.32 -12.61
N ALA A 257 4.17 6.84 -12.53
CA ALA A 257 3.53 6.12 -13.64
C ALA A 257 3.39 7.04 -14.86
N GLN A 258 3.39 6.43 -16.05
CA GLN A 258 3.12 7.14 -17.30
C GLN A 258 1.81 7.93 -17.18
N PRO A 259 1.74 9.19 -17.65
CA PRO A 259 0.57 10.03 -17.43
C PRO A 259 -0.77 9.41 -17.90
N SER A 260 -0.75 8.63 -18.97
CA SER A 260 -1.93 7.92 -19.50
C SER A 260 -2.40 6.75 -18.63
N LEU A 261 -1.49 6.15 -17.86
CA LEU A 261 -1.75 4.99 -17.00
C LEU A 261 -1.85 5.37 -15.52
N ARG A 262 -1.51 6.61 -15.17
CA ARG A 262 -1.53 7.07 -13.78
C ARG A 262 -2.95 7.10 -13.25
N ARG A 263 -3.15 6.51 -12.08
CA ARG A 263 -4.42 6.54 -11.36
C ARG A 263 -4.83 7.99 -11.07
N PRO A 264 -6.09 8.37 -11.35
CA PRO A 264 -6.64 9.64 -10.88
C PRO A 264 -6.60 9.78 -9.35
N HIS A 265 -6.50 11.02 -8.86
CA HIS A 265 -6.42 11.30 -7.40
C HIS A 265 -7.70 10.94 -6.63
N ASP A 266 -8.85 10.90 -7.31
CA ASP A 266 -10.17 10.55 -6.80
C ASP A 266 -10.54 9.07 -7.01
N ALA A 267 -9.58 8.25 -7.47
CA ALA A 267 -9.75 6.83 -7.72
C ALA A 267 -8.85 5.97 -6.82
N LEU A 268 -9.16 4.68 -6.76
CA LEU A 268 -8.41 3.64 -6.07
C LEU A 268 -8.08 2.53 -7.06
N ASP A 269 -6.91 1.92 -6.90
CA ASP A 269 -6.57 0.73 -7.68
C ASP A 269 -7.12 -0.50 -6.95
N VAL A 270 -7.86 -1.36 -7.67
CA VAL A 270 -8.35 -2.63 -7.14
C VAL A 270 -7.64 -3.77 -7.86
N VAL A 271 -6.85 -4.53 -7.10
CA VAL A 271 -6.03 -5.63 -7.60
C VAL A 271 -6.62 -6.94 -7.12
N VAL A 272 -7.05 -7.80 -8.05
CA VAL A 272 -7.65 -9.10 -7.75
C VAL A 272 -7.00 -10.22 -8.55
N VAL A 273 -6.79 -11.37 -7.90
CA VAL A 273 -6.38 -12.62 -8.55
C VAL A 273 -7.50 -13.63 -8.38
N ARG A 274 -8.09 -14.05 -9.50
CA ARG A 274 -9.20 -15.01 -9.56
C ARG A 274 -8.74 -16.33 -10.18
N PRO A 275 -8.66 -17.42 -9.41
CA PRO A 275 -8.19 -18.70 -9.91
C PRO A 275 -9.00 -19.25 -11.08
N ALA A 276 -10.32 -19.09 -11.03
CA ALA A 276 -11.26 -19.57 -12.05
C ALA A 276 -11.15 -18.83 -13.41
N ARG A 277 -10.30 -17.78 -13.53
CA ARG A 277 -9.96 -17.21 -14.84
C ARG A 277 -8.95 -18.04 -15.61
N SER A 278 -8.20 -18.90 -14.93
CA SER A 278 -7.29 -19.83 -15.60
C SER A 278 -8.09 -20.94 -16.27
N PRO A 279 -7.81 -21.31 -17.52
CA PRO A 279 -8.48 -22.44 -18.17
C PRO A 279 -8.19 -23.79 -17.50
N ARG A 280 -7.22 -23.86 -16.58
CA ARG A 280 -6.81 -25.08 -15.88
C ARG A 280 -7.55 -25.32 -14.56
N PHE A 281 -8.10 -24.29 -13.93
CA PHE A 281 -8.62 -24.37 -12.56
C PHE A 281 -10.11 -23.99 -12.52
N SER A 282 -10.90 -24.81 -11.82
CA SER A 282 -12.32 -24.55 -11.57
C SER A 282 -12.53 -23.77 -10.28
N ALA A 283 -13.70 -23.14 -10.11
CA ALA A 283 -14.14 -22.59 -8.83
C ALA A 283 -14.24 -23.69 -7.74
N ASP A 284 -14.71 -24.88 -8.13
CA ASP A 284 -14.85 -26.05 -7.23
C ASP A 284 -13.54 -26.84 -7.04
N ALA A 285 -12.39 -26.20 -7.23
CA ALA A 285 -11.09 -26.86 -7.14
C ALA A 285 -10.86 -27.48 -5.75
N ASP A 286 -10.35 -28.72 -5.75
CA ASP A 286 -9.96 -29.41 -4.52
C ASP A 286 -8.68 -28.82 -3.91
N ALA A 287 -8.29 -29.30 -2.72
CA ALA A 287 -7.10 -28.81 -2.02
C ALA A 287 -5.80 -28.99 -2.82
N ALA A 288 -5.68 -30.04 -3.64
CA ALA A 288 -4.48 -30.28 -4.44
C ALA A 288 -4.39 -29.30 -5.61
N GLN A 289 -5.52 -29.04 -6.26
CA GLN A 289 -5.64 -28.04 -7.33
C GLN A 289 -5.40 -26.62 -6.80
N ARG A 290 -5.95 -26.27 -5.63
CA ARG A 290 -5.71 -24.98 -4.99
C ARG A 290 -4.23 -24.76 -4.66
N ARG A 291 -3.56 -25.80 -4.14
CA ARG A 291 -2.11 -25.80 -3.90
C ARG A 291 -1.33 -25.62 -5.20
N ALA A 292 -1.68 -26.35 -6.26
CA ALA A 292 -1.03 -26.23 -7.56
C ALA A 292 -1.21 -24.83 -8.19
N PHE A 293 -2.36 -24.17 -7.96
CA PHE A 293 -2.54 -22.77 -8.34
C PHE A 293 -1.62 -21.83 -7.56
N GLY A 294 -1.51 -22.05 -6.25
CA GLY A 294 -0.61 -21.33 -5.35
C GLY A 294 0.85 -21.42 -5.77
N GLU A 295 1.34 -22.64 -5.98
CA GLU A 295 2.73 -22.94 -6.34
C GLU A 295 3.09 -22.52 -7.77
N GLY A 296 2.12 -22.45 -8.68
CA GLY A 296 2.32 -22.07 -10.08
C GLY A 296 1.87 -20.63 -10.37
N PRO A 297 0.67 -20.42 -10.96
CA PRO A 297 0.19 -19.11 -11.38
C PRO A 297 0.32 -17.99 -10.34
N LEU A 298 -0.09 -18.24 -9.09
CA LEU A 298 -0.09 -17.20 -8.05
C LEU A 298 1.33 -16.82 -7.64
N SER A 299 2.19 -17.81 -7.39
CA SER A 299 3.61 -17.61 -7.12
C SER A 299 4.28 -16.74 -8.19
N ARG A 300 4.02 -17.02 -9.47
CA ARG A 300 4.54 -16.22 -10.58
C ARG A 300 4.03 -14.77 -10.55
N VAL A 301 2.74 -14.55 -10.35
CA VAL A 301 2.15 -13.20 -10.24
C VAL A 301 2.79 -12.40 -9.11
N LEU A 302 2.93 -13.00 -7.92
CA LEU A 302 3.49 -12.32 -6.74
C LEU A 302 5.00 -12.13 -6.89
N PHE A 303 5.77 -13.21 -7.01
CA PHE A 303 7.23 -13.20 -6.86
C PHE A 303 8.00 -12.88 -8.14
N GLU A 304 7.45 -13.16 -9.33
CA GLU A 304 8.10 -12.77 -10.59
C GLU A 304 7.49 -11.51 -11.21
N GLY A 305 6.30 -11.11 -10.75
CA GLY A 305 5.56 -9.99 -11.28
C GLY A 305 5.53 -8.79 -10.35
N MET A 306 4.86 -8.88 -9.19
CA MET A 306 4.77 -7.76 -8.24
C MET A 306 6.14 -7.36 -7.66
N TYR A 307 7.02 -8.33 -7.40
CA TYR A 307 8.41 -8.09 -6.97
C TYR A 307 9.35 -7.57 -8.08
N ARG A 308 8.89 -7.54 -9.33
CA ARG A 308 9.64 -7.03 -10.48
C ARG A 308 8.97 -5.78 -11.02
N GLU A 309 8.94 -4.73 -10.19
CA GLU A 309 8.41 -3.41 -10.54
C GLU A 309 6.96 -3.44 -11.07
N GLY A 310 6.16 -4.40 -10.62
CA GLY A 310 4.76 -4.51 -11.03
C GLY A 310 4.56 -5.15 -12.42
N ALA A 311 5.55 -5.88 -12.95
CA ALA A 311 5.47 -6.56 -14.24
C ALA A 311 4.27 -7.54 -14.39
N HIS A 312 3.65 -7.95 -13.29
CA HIS A 312 2.44 -8.77 -13.29
C HIS A 312 1.27 -8.16 -14.07
N VAL A 313 1.20 -6.84 -14.24
CA VAL A 313 0.13 -6.20 -15.03
C VAL A 313 0.15 -6.64 -16.50
N ALA A 314 1.32 -7.04 -17.01
CA ALA A 314 1.49 -7.57 -18.36
C ALA A 314 1.15 -9.06 -18.46
N PHE A 315 0.84 -9.75 -17.36
CA PHE A 315 0.67 -11.21 -17.38
C PHE A 315 -0.74 -11.61 -17.86
N VAL A 316 -0.80 -12.65 -18.69
CA VAL A 316 -2.02 -13.29 -19.17
C VAL A 316 -1.94 -14.80 -19.01
N TYR A 317 -3.10 -15.48 -19.03
CA TYR A 317 -3.14 -16.93 -19.14
C TYR A 317 -2.95 -17.37 -20.60
N ALA A 318 -2.02 -18.29 -20.81
CA ALA A 318 -1.93 -19.08 -22.04
C ALA A 318 -3.02 -20.17 -22.06
N PRO A 319 -3.30 -20.80 -23.22
CA PRO A 319 -4.33 -21.84 -23.33
C PRO A 319 -4.12 -23.05 -22.40
N ASP A 320 -2.87 -23.33 -22.03
CA ASP A 320 -2.48 -24.39 -21.08
C ASP A 320 -2.67 -23.99 -19.60
N GLY A 321 -3.13 -22.76 -19.34
CA GLY A 321 -3.29 -22.18 -18.02
C GLY A 321 -2.01 -21.63 -17.39
N ALA A 322 -0.87 -21.68 -18.10
CA ALA A 322 0.36 -21.05 -17.66
C ALA A 322 0.24 -19.52 -17.73
N VAL A 323 0.82 -18.83 -16.76
CA VAL A 323 0.91 -17.37 -16.75
C VAL A 323 2.10 -16.95 -17.61
N ARG A 324 1.93 -16.04 -18.57
CA ARG A 324 3.01 -15.53 -19.43
C ARG A 324 2.87 -14.02 -19.64
N PRO A 325 3.96 -13.27 -19.84
CA PRO A 325 3.87 -11.87 -20.26
C PRO A 325 3.15 -11.74 -21.61
N SER A 326 2.40 -10.66 -21.77
CA SER A 326 1.71 -10.23 -23.00
C SER A 326 1.95 -8.73 -23.22
N GLY A 327 1.65 -8.25 -24.43
CA GLY A 327 1.75 -6.84 -24.77
C GLY A 327 3.16 -6.35 -25.17
N PRO A 328 3.32 -5.04 -25.39
CA PRO A 328 4.59 -4.43 -25.83
C PRO A 328 5.73 -4.66 -24.83
N ALA A 329 5.42 -4.70 -23.53
CA ALA A 329 6.36 -4.98 -22.44
C ALA A 329 6.95 -6.40 -22.45
N ALA A 330 6.37 -7.34 -23.22
CA ALA A 330 6.91 -8.67 -23.43
C ALA A 330 8.01 -8.73 -24.52
N ARG A 331 8.29 -7.61 -25.20
CA ARG A 331 9.27 -7.51 -26.30
C ARG A 331 10.65 -6.98 -25.89
N GLY A 332 10.96 -6.96 -24.59
CA GLY A 332 12.25 -6.56 -24.03
C GLY A 332 13.11 -7.75 -23.64
#